data_AF-A0A9N8H1M0-F1
#
_entry.id   AF-A0A9N8H1M0-F1
#
_cell.length_a   1.000
_cell.length_b   1.000
_cell.length_c   1.000
_cell.angle_alpha   90.00
_cell.angle_beta   90.00
_cell.angle_gamma   90.00
#
_symmetry.space_group_name_H-M   'P 1'
#
loop_
_entity.id
_entity.type
_entity.pdbx_description
1 polymer ?
#
loop_
_entity_poly.entity_id
_entity_poly.type
_entity_poly.pdbx_seq_one_letter_code
_entity_poly.pdbx_strand_id
1 'polypeptide(L)'
;MPPSAPRRSQQQVNEDFLRVMMELRLVLRTEDIPEKLLVLMVGYKNTASTGYLKAKSHHRKANRIQVSKGIVRLTEAGIEAGPDVDPPRDNREIQARIKELVKQKKGVPSDKLDIVFDILLDGQMHSKAELLEAAHYKHPSSTGFLKIMSAMKELGLTEGDSKSVKFTKIVFPFADP
;
A
#
# COMPACT_ATOMS: atom_id res chain seq x y z
N MET A 1 7.48 7.23 -29.42
CA MET A 1 7.42 6.16 -28.39
C MET A 1 7.96 6.73 -27.09
N PRO A 2 7.24 6.66 -25.96
CA PRO A 2 7.82 7.06 -24.69
C PRO A 2 9.03 6.16 -24.36
N PRO A 3 10.13 6.72 -23.84
CA PRO A 3 11.29 5.93 -23.47
C PRO A 3 10.90 4.92 -22.39
N SER A 4 11.30 3.66 -22.60
CA SER A 4 11.17 2.60 -21.60
C SER A 4 11.87 3.03 -20.31
N ALA A 5 11.14 3.04 -19.20
CA ALA A 5 11.73 3.37 -17.89
C ALA A 5 12.98 2.50 -17.63
N PRO A 6 14.05 3.07 -17.05
CA PRO A 6 15.28 2.33 -16.81
C PRO A 6 15.02 1.09 -15.95
N ARG A 7 15.64 -0.03 -16.34
CA ARG A 7 15.50 -1.31 -15.65
C ARG A 7 16.19 -1.21 -14.29
N ARG A 8 15.42 -1.33 -13.20
CA ARG A 8 15.96 -1.36 -11.83
C ARG A 8 16.99 -2.48 -11.66
N SER A 9 18.09 -2.18 -10.98
CA SER A 9 19.11 -3.16 -10.64
C SER A 9 18.59 -4.13 -9.57
N GLN A 10 19.16 -5.34 -9.47
CA GLN A 10 18.74 -6.28 -8.42
C GLN A 10 19.03 -5.74 -7.01
N GLN A 11 20.09 -4.96 -6.85
CA GLN A 11 20.42 -4.30 -5.59
C GLN A 11 19.34 -3.29 -5.18
N GLN A 12 18.92 -2.43 -6.11
CA GLN A 12 17.82 -1.48 -5.87
C GLN A 12 16.52 -2.19 -5.46
N VAL A 13 16.22 -3.33 -6.10
CA VAL A 13 15.04 -4.13 -5.74
C VAL A 13 15.16 -4.71 -4.33
N ASN A 14 16.35 -5.13 -3.92
CA ASN A 14 16.57 -5.65 -2.57
C ASN A 14 16.42 -4.54 -1.51
N GLU A 15 16.93 -3.35 -1.78
CA GLU A 15 16.78 -2.16 -0.92
C GLU A 15 15.31 -1.72 -0.84
N ASP A 16 14.64 -1.60 -1.99
CA ASP A 16 13.20 -1.31 -2.08
C ASP A 16 12.38 -2.31 -1.27
N PHE A 17 12.72 -3.60 -1.32
CA PHE A 17 12.00 -4.65 -0.60
C PHE A 17 12.01 -4.40 0.92
N LEU A 18 13.18 -4.17 1.54
CA LEU A 18 13.24 -3.92 2.98
C LEU A 18 12.65 -2.57 3.35
N ARG A 19 12.91 -1.53 2.56
CA ARG A 19 12.33 -0.20 2.78
C ARG A 19 10.80 -0.26 2.81
N VAL A 20 10.19 -0.91 1.82
CA VAL A 20 8.73 -1.08 1.75
C VAL A 20 8.21 -1.90 2.93
N MET A 21 8.91 -2.95 3.35
CA MET A 21 8.49 -3.72 4.53
C MET A 21 8.55 -2.89 5.82
N MET A 22 9.62 -2.10 6.01
CA MET A 22 9.76 -1.19 7.14
C MET A 22 8.64 -0.14 7.14
N GLU A 23 8.39 0.50 5.99
CA GLU A 23 7.31 1.47 5.83
C GLU A 23 5.94 0.85 6.13
N LEU A 24 5.62 -0.30 5.53
CA LEU A 24 4.34 -0.99 5.77
C LEU A 24 4.18 -1.39 7.23
N ARG A 25 5.25 -1.84 7.89
CA ARG A 25 5.21 -2.17 9.32
C ARG A 25 4.87 -0.96 10.18
N LEU A 26 5.50 0.17 9.92
CA LEU A 26 5.30 1.39 10.71
C LEU A 26 3.96 2.07 10.40
N VAL A 27 3.61 2.14 9.12
CA VAL A 27 2.41 2.84 8.64
C VAL A 27 1.14 2.02 8.87
N LEU A 28 1.15 0.73 8.57
CA LEU A 28 -0.03 -0.12 8.78
C LEU A 28 -0.08 -0.75 10.18
N ARG A 29 0.95 -0.52 11.01
CA ARG A 29 1.11 -1.08 12.36
C ARG A 29 0.89 -2.60 12.40
N THR A 30 1.38 -3.30 11.39
CA THR A 30 1.28 -4.76 11.26
C THR A 30 2.64 -5.38 11.01
N GLU A 31 2.91 -6.49 11.68
CA GLU A 31 4.06 -7.34 11.37
C GLU A 31 3.74 -8.33 10.25
N ASP A 32 2.45 -8.60 10.05
CA ASP A 32 1.93 -9.53 9.06
C ASP A 32 1.61 -8.78 7.78
N ILE A 33 2.56 -8.81 6.84
CA ILE A 33 2.39 -8.15 5.55
C ILE A 33 1.93 -9.18 4.52
N PRO A 34 0.74 -9.05 3.91
CA PRO A 34 0.33 -9.92 2.83
C PRO A 34 1.32 -9.86 1.65
N GLU A 35 1.78 -11.01 1.16
CA GLU A 35 2.80 -11.07 0.11
C GLU A 35 2.33 -10.40 -1.20
N LYS A 36 1.03 -10.52 -1.49
CA LYS A 36 0.40 -9.85 -2.64
C LYS A 36 0.46 -8.33 -2.53
N LEU A 37 0.37 -7.79 -1.32
CA LEU A 37 0.53 -6.37 -1.09
C LEU A 37 2.00 -5.97 -1.29
N LEU A 38 2.91 -6.66 -0.60
CA LEU A 38 4.34 -6.37 -0.69
C LEU A 38 4.85 -6.37 -2.13
N VAL A 39 4.48 -7.35 -2.94
CA VAL A 39 4.92 -7.42 -4.34
C VAL A 39 4.43 -6.24 -5.18
N LEU A 40 3.20 -5.77 -4.95
CA LEU A 40 2.65 -4.60 -5.63
C LEU A 40 3.39 -3.33 -5.20
N MET A 41 3.68 -3.19 -3.91
CA MET A 41 4.37 -2.03 -3.33
C MET A 41 5.84 -1.93 -3.76
N VAL A 42 6.51 -3.06 -3.93
CA VAL A 42 7.86 -3.10 -4.54
C VAL A 42 7.80 -2.82 -6.06
N GLY A 43 6.59 -2.70 -6.64
CA GLY A 43 6.38 -2.31 -8.03
C GLY A 43 6.38 -3.48 -9.03
N TYR A 44 6.00 -4.68 -8.58
CA TYR A 44 5.84 -5.87 -9.41
C TYR A 44 4.38 -6.25 -9.58
N LYS A 45 4.06 -6.94 -10.69
CA LYS A 45 2.67 -7.28 -11.03
C LYS A 45 2.11 -8.41 -10.17
N ASN A 46 2.95 -9.36 -9.78
CA ASN A 46 2.54 -10.58 -9.07
C ASN A 46 3.74 -11.21 -8.37
N THR A 47 3.45 -12.13 -7.44
CA THR A 47 4.44 -12.86 -6.64
C THR A 47 5.34 -13.79 -7.46
N ALA A 48 4.99 -14.10 -8.71
CA ALA A 48 5.79 -14.91 -9.63
C ALA A 48 6.85 -14.09 -10.39
N SER A 49 6.90 -12.77 -10.22
CA SER A 49 7.86 -11.91 -10.92
C SER A 49 9.30 -12.26 -10.52
N THR A 50 10.17 -12.57 -11.50
CA THR A 50 11.53 -13.08 -11.23
C THR A 50 12.37 -12.15 -10.35
N GLY A 51 12.32 -10.84 -10.56
CA GLY A 51 13.07 -9.88 -9.74
C GLY A 51 12.61 -9.86 -8.28
N TYR A 52 11.30 -9.92 -8.05
CA TYR A 52 10.71 -10.04 -6.72
C TYR A 52 11.10 -11.37 -6.05
N LEU A 53 10.98 -12.49 -6.77
CA LEU A 53 11.36 -13.82 -6.24
C LEU A 53 12.84 -13.87 -5.84
N LYS A 54 13.72 -13.24 -6.63
CA LYS A 54 15.14 -13.12 -6.30
C LYS A 54 15.36 -12.31 -5.02
N ALA A 55 14.72 -11.16 -4.88
CA ALA A 55 14.83 -10.34 -3.68
C ALA A 55 14.26 -11.05 -2.43
N LYS A 56 13.09 -11.67 -2.55
CA LYS A 56 12.50 -12.49 -1.49
C LYS A 56 13.43 -13.64 -1.08
N SER A 57 14.00 -14.35 -2.06
CA SER A 57 14.94 -15.44 -1.78
C SER A 57 16.21 -14.93 -1.10
N HIS A 58 16.75 -13.79 -1.55
CA HIS A 58 17.92 -13.15 -0.96
C HIS A 58 17.69 -12.82 0.52
N HIS A 59 16.62 -12.10 0.85
CA HIS A 59 16.31 -11.71 2.23
C HIS A 59 15.94 -12.90 3.13
N ARG A 60 15.27 -13.92 2.58
CA ARG A 60 14.99 -15.16 3.32
C ARG A 60 16.28 -15.92 3.65
N LYS A 61 17.21 -16.05 2.71
CA LYS A 61 18.51 -16.72 2.94
C LYS A 61 19.36 -15.97 3.96
N ALA A 62 19.27 -14.64 3.99
CA ALA A 62 19.92 -13.80 4.98
C ALA A 62 19.21 -13.76 6.35
N ASN A 63 18.17 -14.58 6.56
CA ASN A 63 17.34 -14.59 7.77
C ASN A 63 16.74 -13.22 8.13
N ARG A 64 16.46 -12.37 7.13
CA ARG A 64 15.85 -11.03 7.32
C ARG A 64 14.33 -11.07 7.27
N ILE A 65 13.77 -12.12 6.68
CA ILE A 65 12.32 -12.30 6.60
C ILE A 65 11.90 -13.73 6.90
N GLN A 66 10.69 -13.87 7.43
CA GLN A 66 9.96 -15.12 7.49
C GLN A 66 8.78 -15.07 6.53
N VAL A 67 8.51 -16.19 5.86
CA VAL A 67 7.39 -16.31 4.92
C VAL A 67 6.55 -17.52 5.32
N SER A 68 5.26 -17.29 5.58
CA SER A 68 4.31 -18.34 5.94
C SER A 68 2.94 -18.06 5.33
N LYS A 69 2.36 -19.02 4.62
CA LYS A 69 0.99 -18.96 4.08
C LYS A 69 0.64 -17.64 3.34
N GLY A 70 1.59 -17.09 2.57
CA GLY A 70 1.39 -15.85 1.82
C GLY A 70 1.47 -14.57 2.65
N ILE A 71 2.02 -14.66 3.87
CA ILE A 71 2.38 -13.56 4.76
C ILE A 71 3.91 -13.48 4.81
N VAL A 72 4.44 -12.26 4.82
CA VAL A 72 5.86 -11.95 4.99
C VAL A 72 6.02 -11.12 6.26
N ARG A 73 6.95 -11.51 7.14
CA ARG A 73 7.30 -10.80 8.37
C ARG A 73 8.78 -10.44 8.35
N LEU A 74 9.14 -9.28 8.88
CA LEU A 74 10.55 -8.99 9.19
C LEU A 74 10.95 -9.82 10.41
N THR A 75 12.18 -10.34 10.41
CA THR A 75 12.85 -10.82 11.62
C THR A 75 13.55 -9.66 12.31
N GLU A 76 14.09 -9.87 13.51
CA GLU A 76 14.97 -8.90 14.18
C GLU A 76 16.14 -8.49 13.27
N ALA A 77 16.83 -9.46 12.65
CA ALA A 77 17.90 -9.19 11.69
C ALA A 77 17.42 -8.43 10.44
N GLY A 78 16.15 -8.57 10.06
CA GLY A 78 15.54 -7.81 8.98
C GLY A 78 15.26 -6.36 9.35
N ILE A 79 14.85 -6.11 10.59
CA ILE A 79 14.66 -4.77 11.14
C ILE A 79 16.01 -4.07 11.26
N GLU A 80 17.03 -4.74 11.80
CA GLU A 80 18.38 -4.20 11.96
C GLU A 80 19.07 -3.90 10.62
N ALA A 81 18.86 -4.76 9.61
CA ALA A 81 19.41 -4.56 8.26
C ALA A 81 18.55 -3.62 7.39
N GLY A 82 17.36 -3.25 7.85
CA GLY A 82 16.48 -2.34 7.14
C GLY A 82 17.02 -0.91 7.15
N PRO A 83 16.63 -0.06 6.19
CA PRO A 83 16.91 1.37 6.30
C PRO A 83 16.16 1.91 7.53
N ASP A 84 16.72 2.96 8.13
CA ASP A 84 16.00 3.71 9.14
C ASP A 84 14.81 4.41 8.48
N VAL A 85 13.63 4.20 9.04
CA VAL A 85 12.38 4.78 8.55
C VAL A 85 11.73 5.47 9.72
N ASP A 86 11.61 6.79 9.62
CA ASP A 86 11.02 7.58 10.69
C ASP A 86 9.57 7.16 10.91
N PRO A 87 9.15 6.86 12.16
CA PRO A 87 7.75 6.64 12.46
C PRO A 87 6.96 7.93 12.18
N PRO A 88 5.72 7.82 11.67
CA PRO A 88 4.88 8.99 11.47
C PRO A 88 4.64 9.70 12.81
N ARG A 89 4.63 11.03 12.81
CA ARG A 89 4.44 11.83 14.04
C ARG A 89 2.98 12.11 14.38
N ASP A 90 2.14 12.15 13.35
CA ASP A 90 0.72 12.48 13.48
C ASP A 90 -0.12 11.79 12.39
N ASN A 91 -1.45 11.97 12.48
CA ASN A 91 -2.40 11.44 11.51
C ASN A 91 -2.15 12.00 10.09
N ARG A 92 -1.75 13.26 9.96
CA ARG A 92 -1.55 13.87 8.65
C ARG A 92 -0.38 13.23 7.92
N GLU A 93 0.71 12.95 8.63
CA GLU A 93 1.90 12.30 8.10
C GLU A 93 1.60 10.86 7.69
N ILE A 94 0.87 10.10 8.51
CA ILE A 94 0.51 8.72 8.15
C ILE A 94 -0.45 8.68 6.97
N GLN A 95 -1.44 9.58 6.92
CA GLN A 95 -2.39 9.69 5.81
C GLN A 95 -1.67 10.02 4.50
N ALA A 96 -0.71 10.96 4.52
CA ALA A 96 0.09 11.28 3.36
C ALA A 96 0.92 10.06 2.88
N ARG A 97 1.59 9.35 3.80
CA ARG A 97 2.35 8.14 3.48
C ARG A 97 1.44 7.05 2.91
N ILE A 98 0.32 6.75 3.56
CA ILE A 98 -0.69 5.79 3.08
C ILE A 98 -1.16 6.17 1.67
N LYS A 99 -1.49 7.44 1.44
CA LYS A 99 -1.94 7.93 0.13
C LYS A 99 -0.89 7.70 -0.95
N GLU A 100 0.37 8.02 -0.68
CA GLU A 100 1.48 7.74 -1.60
C GLU A 100 1.69 6.24 -1.83
N LEU A 101 1.52 5.40 -0.80
CA LEU A 101 1.58 3.95 -0.96
C LEU A 101 0.47 3.46 -1.91
N VAL A 102 -0.75 3.97 -1.78
CA VAL A 102 -1.86 3.61 -2.67
C VAL A 102 -1.60 4.09 -4.12
N LYS A 103 -1.01 5.28 -4.30
CA LYS A 103 -0.63 5.82 -5.63
C LYS A 103 0.39 4.96 -6.35
N GLN A 104 1.29 4.29 -5.64
CA GLN A 104 2.27 3.39 -6.24
C GLN A 104 1.63 2.14 -6.85
N LYS A 105 0.38 1.80 -6.49
CA LYS A 105 -0.31 0.65 -7.08
C LYS A 105 -0.65 0.92 -8.54
N LYS A 106 -0.11 0.06 -9.42
CA LYS A 106 -0.25 0.19 -10.88
C LYS A 106 -1.71 0.37 -11.31
N GLY A 107 -1.98 1.47 -12.02
CA GLY A 107 -3.26 1.75 -12.65
C GLY A 107 -4.28 2.40 -11.74
N VAL A 108 -3.90 2.78 -10.52
CA VAL A 108 -4.68 3.69 -9.68
C VAL A 108 -4.51 5.12 -10.23
N PRO A 109 -5.60 5.82 -10.59
CA PRO A 109 -5.53 7.20 -11.05
C PRO A 109 -5.32 8.16 -9.87
N SER A 110 -4.13 8.77 -9.78
CA SER A 110 -3.69 9.54 -8.62
C SER A 110 -4.60 10.74 -8.30
N ASP A 111 -4.97 11.55 -9.30
CA ASP A 111 -5.83 12.73 -9.09
C ASP A 111 -7.21 12.37 -8.53
N LYS A 112 -7.75 11.21 -8.94
CA LYS A 112 -9.06 10.73 -8.47
C LYS A 112 -8.96 10.06 -7.11
N LEU A 113 -7.84 9.39 -6.85
CA LEU A 113 -7.55 8.87 -5.52
C LEU A 113 -7.46 10.00 -4.51
N ASP A 114 -6.78 11.12 -4.83
CA ASP A 114 -6.66 12.25 -3.91
C ASP A 114 -8.04 12.76 -3.47
N ILE A 115 -8.97 12.94 -4.40
CA ILE A 115 -10.35 13.36 -4.08
C ILE A 115 -11.06 12.34 -3.18
N VAL A 116 -11.04 11.06 -3.55
CA VAL A 116 -11.70 10.00 -2.76
C VAL A 116 -11.10 9.89 -1.36
N PHE A 117 -9.77 9.98 -1.27
CA PHE A 117 -9.05 9.88 -0.03
C PHE A 117 -9.38 11.03 0.90
N ASP A 118 -9.35 12.27 0.38
CA ASP A 118 -9.58 13.48 1.17
C ASP A 118 -11.02 13.55 1.71
N ILE A 119 -12.01 13.00 1.00
CA ILE A 119 -13.40 12.88 1.51
C ILE A 119 -13.46 11.94 2.72
N LEU A 120 -12.82 10.78 2.62
CA LEU A 120 -12.86 9.75 3.67
C LEU A 120 -12.06 10.12 4.93
N LEU A 121 -11.30 11.23 4.90
CA LEU A 121 -10.48 11.69 6.03
C LEU A 121 -11.29 12.18 7.23
N ASP A 122 -12.59 12.45 7.07
CA ASP A 122 -13.49 12.78 8.18
C ASP A 122 -13.88 11.56 9.05
N GLY A 123 -13.45 10.35 8.64
CA GLY A 123 -13.72 9.09 9.31
C GLY A 123 -15.18 8.63 9.26
N GLN A 124 -16.05 9.34 8.53
CA GLN A 124 -17.46 9.04 8.42
C GLN A 124 -17.73 8.01 7.31
N MET A 125 -18.93 7.45 7.36
CA MET A 125 -19.42 6.52 6.34
C MET A 125 -19.95 7.30 5.14
N HIS A 126 -19.27 7.19 3.99
CA HIS A 126 -19.71 7.77 2.74
C HIS A 126 -20.34 6.74 1.83
N SER A 127 -21.28 7.20 0.99
CA SER A 127 -21.80 6.37 -0.07
C SER A 127 -20.81 6.28 -1.23
N LYS A 128 -20.71 5.13 -1.89
CA LYS A 128 -19.88 5.01 -3.10
C LYS A 128 -20.41 5.89 -4.23
N ALA A 129 -21.71 6.20 -4.23
CA ALA A 129 -22.31 7.11 -5.21
C ALA A 129 -21.75 8.53 -5.06
N GLU A 130 -21.68 9.04 -3.83
CA GLU A 130 -21.08 10.34 -3.49
C GLU A 130 -19.59 10.39 -3.88
N LEU A 131 -18.82 9.35 -3.55
CA LEU A 131 -17.40 9.27 -3.92
C LEU A 131 -17.19 9.23 -5.44
N LEU A 132 -18.07 8.54 -6.17
CA LEU A 132 -18.04 8.51 -7.63
C LEU A 132 -18.32 9.89 -8.23
N GLU A 133 -19.34 10.57 -7.72
CA GLU A 133 -19.72 11.90 -8.17
C GLU A 133 -18.60 12.91 -7.93
N ALA A 134 -18.06 12.94 -6.71
CA ALA A 134 -16.96 13.83 -6.34
C ALA A 134 -15.69 13.57 -7.15
N ALA A 135 -15.36 12.29 -7.40
CA ALA A 135 -14.26 11.92 -8.27
C ALA A 135 -14.59 12.05 -9.78
N HIS A 136 -15.76 12.57 -10.14
CA HIS A 136 -16.24 12.72 -11.52
C HIS A 136 -16.19 11.43 -12.35
N TYR A 137 -16.51 10.29 -11.74
CA TYR A 137 -16.74 9.04 -12.47
C TYR A 137 -18.18 8.95 -12.96
N LYS A 138 -18.35 8.67 -14.25
CA LYS A 138 -19.69 8.53 -14.86
C LYS A 138 -20.47 7.31 -14.35
N HIS A 139 -19.76 6.22 -14.02
CA HIS A 139 -20.39 4.95 -13.66
C HIS A 139 -19.67 4.26 -12.50
N PRO A 140 -20.41 3.57 -11.60
CA PRO A 140 -19.83 2.75 -10.53
C PRO A 140 -18.90 1.62 -11.01
N SER A 141 -19.11 1.13 -12.23
CA SER A 141 -18.28 0.12 -12.88
C SER A 141 -16.98 0.68 -13.47
N SER A 142 -16.69 1.97 -13.29
CA SER A 142 -15.47 2.58 -13.80
C SER A 142 -14.25 1.85 -13.25
N THR A 143 -13.42 1.33 -14.16
CA THR A 143 -12.23 0.55 -13.79
C THR A 143 -11.28 1.33 -12.88
N GLY A 144 -11.20 2.66 -13.05
CA GLY A 144 -10.40 3.54 -12.17
C GLY A 144 -10.91 3.54 -10.72
N PHE A 145 -12.21 3.76 -10.52
CA PHE A 145 -12.84 3.73 -9.20
C PHE A 145 -12.71 2.36 -8.53
N LEU A 146 -12.99 1.28 -9.28
CA LEU A 146 -12.85 -0.08 -8.77
C LEU A 146 -11.42 -0.39 -8.34
N LYS A 147 -10.41 0.12 -9.06
CA LYS A 147 -8.99 -0.02 -8.67
C LYS A 147 -8.65 0.75 -7.40
N ILE A 148 -9.15 1.97 -7.22
CA ILE A 148 -8.98 2.75 -5.99
C ILE A 148 -9.57 1.97 -4.80
N MET A 149 -10.83 1.56 -4.90
CA MET A 149 -11.52 0.83 -3.84
C MET A 149 -10.86 -0.53 -3.53
N SER A 150 -10.46 -1.26 -4.56
CA SER A 150 -9.73 -2.53 -4.41
C SER A 150 -8.37 -2.32 -3.76
N ALA A 151 -7.63 -1.26 -4.10
CA ALA A 151 -6.37 -0.91 -3.46
C ALA A 151 -6.53 -0.66 -1.97
N MET A 152 -7.45 0.23 -1.60
CA MET A 152 -7.68 0.60 -0.20
C MET A 152 -8.19 -0.60 0.63
N LYS A 153 -9.07 -1.44 0.04
CA LYS A 153 -9.56 -2.65 0.70
C LYS A 153 -8.48 -3.71 0.90
N GLU A 154 -7.63 -3.95 -0.10
CA GLU A 154 -6.51 -4.90 0.02
C GLU A 154 -5.48 -4.48 1.08
N LEU A 155 -5.32 -3.17 1.26
CA LEU A 155 -4.48 -2.57 2.30
C LEU A 155 -5.17 -2.54 3.68
N GLY A 156 -6.43 -2.95 3.79
CA GLY A 156 -7.20 -2.87 5.03
C GLY A 156 -7.54 -1.43 5.47
N LEU A 157 -7.38 -0.44 4.59
CA LEU A 157 -7.60 0.97 4.90
C LEU A 157 -9.08 1.30 5.02
N THR A 158 -9.94 0.52 4.38
CA THR A 158 -11.38 0.80 4.30
C THR A 158 -12.23 -0.37 4.75
N GLU A 159 -13.31 -0.06 5.45
CA GLU A 159 -14.38 -0.99 5.82
C GLU A 159 -15.75 -0.45 5.37
N GLY A 160 -16.77 -1.31 5.36
CA GLY A 160 -18.12 -0.95 4.91
C GLY A 160 -18.77 -2.07 4.11
N ASP A 161 -19.88 -1.74 3.46
CA ASP A 161 -20.71 -2.69 2.72
C ASP A 161 -20.60 -2.52 1.19
N SER A 162 -21.59 -3.05 0.46
CA SER A 162 -21.64 -2.95 -1.01
C SER A 162 -21.84 -1.51 -1.50
N LYS A 163 -22.51 -0.64 -0.74
CA LYS A 163 -22.91 0.72 -1.08
C LYS A 163 -22.14 1.79 -0.31
N SER A 164 -21.63 1.49 0.87
CA SER A 164 -20.97 2.43 1.76
C SER A 164 -19.52 2.06 2.03
N VAL A 165 -18.70 3.06 2.40
CA VAL A 165 -17.32 2.86 2.79
C VAL A 165 -16.87 3.97 3.76
N LYS A 166 -15.99 3.62 4.70
CA LYS A 166 -15.22 4.57 5.51
C LYS A 166 -13.79 4.08 5.69
N PHE A 167 -12.90 4.95 6.15
CA PHE A 167 -11.59 4.52 6.60
C PHE A 167 -11.65 3.73 7.91
N THR A 168 -10.73 2.78 8.05
CA THR A 168 -10.49 2.04 9.28
C THR A 168 -9.59 2.84 10.22
N LYS A 169 -9.48 2.40 11.48
CA LYS A 169 -8.58 3.00 12.47
C LYS A 169 -7.10 3.00 12.09
N ILE A 170 -6.71 2.21 11.07
CA ILE A 170 -5.34 2.20 10.53
C ILE A 170 -4.94 3.60 10.03
N VAL A 171 -5.89 4.36 9.50
CA VAL A 171 -5.67 5.70 8.94
C VAL A 171 -5.65 6.79 10.03
N PHE A 172 -6.07 6.47 11.25
CA PHE A 172 -6.21 7.41 12.38
C PHE A 172 -5.59 6.89 13.69
N PRO A 173 -4.29 6.56 13.73
CA PRO A 173 -3.71 5.86 14.86
C PRO A 173 -3.27 6.76 16.03
N PHE A 174 -3.38 8.09 15.91
CA PHE A 174 -3.03 9.06 16.97
C PHE A 174 -4.27 9.65 17.67
N ALA A 175 -5.38 9.79 16.95
CA ALA A 175 -6.69 10.21 17.45
C ALA A 175 -7.73 9.95 16.35
N ASP A 176 -9.00 9.75 16.71
CA ASP A 176 -10.09 9.78 15.73
C ASP A 176 -10.20 11.20 15.11
N PRO A 177 -10.64 11.33 13.84
CA PRO A 177 -10.70 12.59 13.11
C PRO A 177 -11.64 13.64 13.73
#